data_AF-A0A7L2W9L6-F1
#
_entry.id   AF-A0A7L2W9L6-F1
#
_cell.length_a   1.000
_cell.length_b   1.000
_cell.length_c   1.000
_cell.angle_alpha   90.00
_cell.angle_beta   90.00
_cell.angle_gamma   90.00
#
_symmetry.space_group_name_H-M   'P 1'
#
loop_
_entity.id
_entity.type
_entity.pdbx_description
1 polymer ?
#
loop_
_entity_poly.entity_id
_entity_poly.type
_entity_poly.pdbx_seq_one_letter_code
_entity_poly.pdbx_strand_id
1 'polypeptide(L)'
;MRTLIIFMLLAVLVMAATCYVSIYSEQTLAFSDPFINRRRANDFIQADARLRAIFQERVRERHKAAQERQRENCEDFYPCKLYNLQHGYAAAYRHDIGRRRTK
;
A
#
# COMPACT_ATOMS: atom_id res chain seq x y z
N MET A 1 -33.24 -37.77 -11.92
CA MET A 1 -31.90 -37.61 -12.53
C MET A 1 -31.66 -36.21 -13.06
N ARG A 2 -32.50 -35.68 -13.96
CA ARG A 2 -32.30 -34.36 -14.59
C ARG A 2 -32.28 -33.18 -13.61
N THR A 3 -33.11 -33.21 -12.57
CA THR A 3 -33.12 -32.21 -11.50
C THR A 3 -31.84 -32.20 -10.67
N LEU A 4 -31.34 -33.39 -10.30
CA LEU A 4 -30.06 -33.54 -9.59
C LEU A 4 -28.89 -33.01 -10.43
N ILE A 5 -28.88 -33.27 -11.74
CA ILE A 5 -27.85 -32.73 -12.64
C ILE A 5 -27.87 -31.19 -12.67
N ILE A 6 -29.07 -30.59 -12.71
CA ILE A 6 -29.23 -29.12 -12.68
C ILE A 6 -28.71 -28.54 -11.35
N PHE A 7 -29.03 -29.16 -10.22
CA PHE A 7 -28.53 -28.71 -8.91
C PHE A 7 -27.00 -28.82 -8.81
N MET A 8 -26.41 -29.89 -9.31
CA MET A 8 -24.95 -30.06 -9.31
C MET A 8 -24.26 -29.00 -10.17
N LEU A 9 -24.81 -28.68 -11.35
CA LEU A 9 -24.29 -27.62 -12.21
C LEU A 9 -24.38 -26.23 -11.55
N LEU A 10 -25.50 -25.94 -10.88
CA LEU A 10 -25.67 -24.70 -10.11
C LEU A 10 -24.67 -24.60 -8.96
N ALA A 11 -24.46 -25.69 -8.21
CA ALA A 11 -23.49 -25.73 -7.12
C ALA A 11 -22.06 -25.47 -7.61
N VAL A 12 -21.66 -26.09 -8.73
CA VAL A 12 -20.34 -25.87 -9.35
C VAL A 12 -20.17 -24.43 -9.82
N LEU A 13 -21.20 -23.83 -10.43
CA LEU A 13 -21.17 -22.42 -10.85
C LEU A 13 -21.01 -21.46 -9.66
N VAL A 14 -21.75 -21.69 -8.58
CA VAL A 14 -21.65 -20.89 -7.36
C VAL A 14 -20.24 -21.01 -6.77
N MET A 15 -19.70 -22.22 -6.67
CA MET A 15 -18.33 -22.45 -6.17
C MET A 15 -17.27 -21.76 -7.04
N ALA A 16 -17.40 -21.84 -8.37
CA ALA A 16 -16.46 -21.18 -9.27
C ALA A 16 -16.50 -19.65 -9.13
N ALA A 17 -17.69 -19.07 -9.00
CA ALA A 17 -17.88 -17.63 -8.81
C ALA A 17 -17.30 -17.15 -7.47
N THR A 18 -17.56 -17.87 -6.36
CA THR A 18 -17.05 -17.49 -5.04
C THR A 18 -15.54 -17.66 -4.93
N CYS A 19 -14.97 -18.73 -5.50
CA CYS A 19 -13.53 -18.92 -5.55
C CYS A 19 -12.83 -17.82 -6.36
N TYR A 20 -13.38 -17.42 -7.51
CA TYR A 20 -12.81 -16.33 -8.32
C TYR A 20 -12.76 -15.01 -7.54
N VAL A 21 -13.84 -14.66 -6.85
CA VAL A 21 -13.90 -13.44 -6.03
C VAL A 21 -12.90 -13.50 -4.87
N SER A 22 -12.76 -14.65 -4.21
CA SER A 22 -11.81 -14.80 -3.09
C SER A 22 -10.35 -14.67 -3.53
N ILE A 23 -9.96 -15.27 -4.66
CA ILE A 23 -8.58 -15.15 -5.19
C ILE A 23 -8.29 -13.70 -5.56
N TYR A 24 -9.24 -13.03 -6.20
CA TYR A 24 -9.09 -11.63 -6.59
C TYR A 24 -9.01 -10.72 -5.36
N SER A 25 -9.82 -10.94 -4.32
CA SER A 25 -9.79 -10.11 -3.10
C SER A 25 -8.48 -10.25 -2.33
N GLU A 26 -8.01 -11.48 -2.11
CA GLU A 26 -6.76 -11.74 -1.39
C GLU A 26 -5.55 -11.14 -2.13
N GLN A 27 -5.52 -11.28 -3.45
CA GLN A 27 -4.44 -10.77 -4.27
C GLN A 27 -4.47 -9.24 -4.39
N THR A 28 -5.67 -8.64 -4.41
CA THR A 28 -5.82 -7.18 -4.35
C THR A 28 -5.39 -6.64 -3.00
N LEU A 29 -5.80 -7.27 -1.88
CA LEU A 29 -5.38 -6.89 -0.53
C LEU A 29 -3.86 -6.98 -0.32
N ALA A 30 -3.21 -7.99 -0.89
CA ALA A 30 -1.75 -8.13 -0.86
C ALA A 30 -1.01 -7.06 -1.68
N PHE A 31 -1.63 -6.56 -2.77
CA PHE A 31 -1.05 -5.53 -3.62
C PHE A 31 -1.40 -4.10 -3.18
N SER A 32 -2.61 -3.94 -2.64
CA SER A 32 -3.08 -2.71 -2.02
C SER A 32 -2.49 -2.63 -0.63
N ASP A 33 -1.34 -1.96 -0.51
CA ASP A 33 -0.74 -1.62 0.78
C ASP A 33 -1.83 -1.08 1.72
N PRO A 34 -2.29 -1.87 2.72
CA PRO A 34 -3.45 -1.49 3.54
C PRO A 34 -3.11 -0.32 4.45
N PHE A 35 -1.83 0.05 4.52
CA PHE A 35 -1.32 1.17 5.27
C PHE A 35 -1.22 2.40 4.37
N ILE A 36 -1.91 3.46 4.78
CA ILE A 36 -1.72 4.79 4.20
C ILE A 36 -0.31 5.30 4.54
N ASN A 37 0.41 5.79 3.54
CA ASN A 37 1.70 6.45 3.73
C ASN A 37 1.57 7.56 4.78
N ARG A 38 2.60 7.71 5.61
CA ARG A 38 2.62 8.71 6.71
C ARG A 38 2.33 10.13 6.24
N ARG A 39 2.75 10.49 5.01
CA ARG A 39 2.44 11.78 4.36
C ARG A 39 0.97 12.00 4.02
N ARG A 40 0.24 10.92 3.72
CA ARG A 40 -1.18 10.96 3.32
C ARG A 40 -2.13 10.66 4.48
N ALA A 41 -1.60 10.33 5.66
CA ALA A 41 -2.41 9.99 6.83
C ALA A 41 -3.35 11.14 7.25
N ASN A 42 -2.95 12.39 7.02
CA ASN A 42 -3.75 13.57 7.39
C ASN A 42 -4.79 13.97 6.32
N ASP A 43 -4.83 13.30 5.16
CA ASP A 43 -5.76 13.65 4.07
C ASP A 43 -7.24 13.47 4.46
N PHE A 44 -7.50 12.67 5.50
CA PHE A 44 -8.85 12.36 6.00
C PHE A 44 -9.30 13.25 7.17
N ILE A 45 -8.47 14.20 7.61
CA ILE A 45 -8.82 15.10 8.73
C ILE A 45 -9.88 16.11 8.28
N GLN A 46 -10.93 16.25 9.09
CA GLN A 46 -12.08 17.13 8.86
C GLN A 46 -11.67 18.59 8.56
N ALA A 47 -12.42 19.25 7.67
CA ALA A 47 -12.09 20.57 7.13
C ALA A 47 -11.85 21.65 8.21
N ASP A 48 -12.57 21.58 9.33
CA ASP A 48 -12.52 22.57 10.41
C ASP A 48 -11.20 22.52 11.21
N ALA A 49 -10.56 21.35 11.26
CA ALA A 49 -9.26 21.15 11.90
C ALA A 49 -8.08 21.31 10.92
N ARG A 50 -8.36 21.47 9.62
CA ARG A 50 -7.37 21.36 8.54
C ARG A 50 -6.25 22.40 8.63
N LEU A 51 -6.56 23.65 9.01
CA LEU A 51 -5.53 24.70 9.06
C LEU A 51 -4.49 24.43 10.16
N ARG A 52 -4.94 23.97 11.35
CA ARG A 52 -4.05 23.59 12.45
C ARG A 52 -3.25 22.34 12.09
N ALA A 53 -3.88 21.34 11.49
CA ALA A 53 -3.21 20.12 11.03
C ALA A 53 -2.12 20.42 9.98
N ILE A 54 -2.40 21.28 9.00
CA ILE A 54 -1.42 21.72 8.00
C ILE A 54 -0.23 22.44 8.67
N PHE A 55 -0.49 23.29 9.65
CA PHE A 55 0.58 24.00 10.35
C PHE A 55 1.46 23.04 11.16
N GLN A 56 0.84 22.13 11.93
CA GLN A 56 1.55 21.10 12.68
C GLN A 56 2.36 20.18 11.77
N GLU A 57 1.81 19.77 10.63
CA GLU A 57 2.53 18.94 9.66
C GLU A 57 3.71 19.70 9.05
N ARG A 58 3.57 20.99 8.75
CA ARG A 58 4.71 21.81 8.28
C ARG A 58 5.84 21.91 9.32
N VAL A 59 5.51 22.07 10.59
CA VAL A 59 6.51 22.10 11.67
C VAL A 59 7.19 20.73 11.78
N ARG A 60 6.39 19.65 11.77
CA ARG A 60 6.89 18.28 11.79
C ARG A 60 7.82 17.99 10.61
N GLU A 61 7.46 18.38 9.39
CA GLU A 61 8.27 18.21 8.18
C GLU A 61 9.63 18.93 8.26
N ARG A 62 9.68 20.08 8.94
CA ARG A 62 10.94 20.80 9.17
C ARG A 62 11.85 20.08 10.16
N HIS A 63 11.28 19.50 11.21
CA HIS A 63 12.02 18.77 12.25
C HIS A 63 12.17 17.27 11.96
N LYS A 64 11.72 16.81 10.78
CA LYS A 64 11.77 15.39 10.39
C LYS A 64 13.22 14.91 10.27
N ALA A 65 13.52 13.80 10.93
CA ALA A 65 14.85 13.18 10.88
C ALA A 65 15.20 12.75 9.45
N ALA A 66 16.48 12.83 9.10
CA ALA A 66 16.96 12.46 7.77
C ALA A 66 16.60 10.99 7.42
N GLN A 67 16.71 10.08 8.38
CA GLN A 67 16.35 8.67 8.20
C GLN A 67 14.85 8.49 7.92
N GLU A 68 13.98 9.23 8.60
CA GLU A 68 12.54 9.19 8.35
C GLU A 68 12.20 9.71 6.96
N ARG A 69 12.86 10.80 6.52
CA ARG A 69 12.70 11.34 5.16
C ARG A 69 13.21 10.36 4.08
N GLN A 70 14.30 9.64 4.33
CA GLN A 70 14.80 8.61 3.41
C GLN A 70 13.82 7.45 3.28
N ARG A 71 13.23 7.02 4.40
CA ARG A 71 12.21 5.97 4.45
C ARG A 71 10.99 6.35 3.63
N GLU A 72 10.42 7.53 3.88
CA GLU A 72 9.25 8.03 3.13
C GLU A 72 9.53 8.14 1.62
N ASN A 73 10.71 8.60 1.23
CA ASN A 73 11.08 8.68 -0.18
C ASN A 73 11.17 7.29 -0.84
N CYS A 74 11.54 6.25 -0.09
CA CYS A 74 11.54 4.86 -0.58
C CYS A 74 10.12 4.32 -0.73
N GLU A 75 9.22 4.66 0.20
CA GLU A 75 7.79 4.27 0.15
C GLU A 75 7.06 4.94 -1.02
N ASP A 76 7.43 6.18 -1.36
CA ASP A 76 6.87 6.91 -2.50
C ASP A 76 7.43 6.42 -3.87
N PHE A 77 8.58 5.71 -3.88
CA PHE A 77 9.20 5.21 -5.11
C PHE A 77 8.99 3.70 -5.27
N TYR A 78 8.07 3.31 -6.16
CA TYR A 78 7.61 1.91 -6.32
C TYR A 78 8.73 0.85 -6.40
N PRO A 79 9.83 1.04 -7.16
CA PRO A 79 10.94 0.06 -7.16
C PRO A 79 11.60 -0.11 -5.79
N CYS A 80 11.80 0.99 -5.05
CA CYS A 80 12.38 0.95 -3.70
C CYS A 80 11.42 0.29 -2.71
N LYS A 81 10.12 0.60 -2.84
CA LYS A 81 9.07 -0.05 -2.05
C LYS A 81 9.07 -1.57 -2.25
N LEU A 82 9.15 -2.04 -3.50
CA LEU A 82 9.17 -3.48 -3.80
C LEU A 82 10.44 -4.16 -3.26
N TYR A 83 11.60 -3.53 -3.42
CA TYR A 83 12.87 -4.07 -2.93
C TYR A 83 12.94 -4.10 -1.39
N ASN A 84 12.33 -3.10 -0.74
CA ASN A 84 12.23 -3.02 0.72
C ASN A 84 11.49 -4.21 1.33
N LEU A 85 10.46 -4.74 0.67
CA LEU A 85 9.69 -5.90 1.16
C LEU A 85 10.58 -7.14 1.40
N GLN A 86 11.70 -7.25 0.68
CA GLN A 86 12.60 -8.40 0.76
C GLN A 86 13.91 -8.09 1.53
N HIS A 87 14.45 -6.87 1.37
CA HIS A 87 15.80 -6.54 1.85
C HIS A 87 15.84 -5.45 2.93
N GLY A 88 14.68 -4.88 3.27
CA GLY A 88 14.56 -3.78 4.22
C GLY A 88 15.02 -2.41 3.68
N TYR A 89 14.66 -1.37 4.45
CA TYR A 89 14.73 0.02 3.97
C TYR A 89 16.15 0.51 3.68
N ALA A 90 17.12 0.14 4.51
CA ALA A 90 18.50 0.61 4.36
C ALA A 90 19.15 0.08 3.06
N ALA A 91 18.86 -1.17 2.70
CA ALA A 91 19.35 -1.78 1.46
C ALA A 91 18.61 -1.20 0.25
N ALA A 92 17.28 -1.12 0.31
CA ALA A 92 16.44 -0.58 -0.76
C ALA A 92 16.79 0.87 -1.10
N TYR A 93 16.94 1.72 -0.09
CA TYR A 93 17.28 3.12 -0.29
C TYR A 93 18.63 3.29 -1.00
N ARG A 94 19.65 2.52 -0.62
CA ARG A 94 20.97 2.54 -1.28
C ARG A 94 20.89 2.05 -2.72
N HIS A 95 20.10 0.99 -2.97
CA HIS A 95 19.96 0.37 -4.28
C HIS A 95 19.38 1.35 -5.30
N ASP A 96 18.27 2.01 -4.98
CA ASP A 96 17.48 2.77 -5.97
C ASP A 96 17.66 4.28 -5.91
N ILE A 97 17.87 4.85 -4.72
CA ILE A 97 17.90 6.30 -4.49
C ILE A 97 19.34 6.78 -4.25
N GLY A 98 20.10 6.04 -3.45
CA GLY A 98 21.52 6.32 -3.17
C GLY A 98 22.36 6.37 -4.45
N ARG A 99 22.17 5.39 -5.35
CA ARG A 99 22.85 5.34 -6.66
C ARG A 99 22.50 6.49 -7.62
N ARG A 100 21.31 7.09 -7.50
CA ARG A 100 20.88 8.21 -8.38
C ARG A 100 21.44 9.56 -7.97
N ARG A 101 21.84 9.74 -6.70
CA ARG A 101 22.42 11.00 -6.20
C ARG A 101 23.91 11.15 -6.47
N THR A 102 24.59 10.06 -6.84
CA THR A 102 26.04 10.02 -7.09
C THR A 102 26.40 10.08 -8.57
N LYS A 103 25.44 10.43 -9.44
CA LYS A 103 25.64 10.60 -10.88
C LYS A 103 25.27 12.03 -11.26
#